data_AF-A0A955TDX5-F1
#
_entry.id   AF-A0A955TDX5-F1
#
_cell.length_a   1.000
_cell.length_b   1.000
_cell.length_c   1.000
_cell.angle_alpha   90.00
_cell.angle_beta   90.00
_cell.angle_gamma   90.00
#
_symmetry.space_group_name_H-M   'P 1'
#
loop_
_entity.id
_entity.type
_entity.pdbx_description
1 polymer ?
#
loop_
_entity_poly.entity_id
_entity_poly.type
_entity_poly.pdbx_seq_one_letter_code
_entity_poly.pdbx_strand_id
1 'polypeptide(L)'
;MSPQEWLNVLKSAYLQEFIRRGGSAVKFAVVEEAQDVKTVCIGVGALSREEGFVTIHADSHCTKVQLIDLLYKEMARQIDWDALAFEYVKKLFREHQWKIPERREECCWSSLASLNCCDEAAMHREVNAWLEGSLFQDFHMSREFRLAMIQLCVAQLELPESPSQESAAIKAWLRGELKQMAILKKILIFEKVTRSNARDLIISLAHWTRLLGKPGMVLTI
;
A
#
# COMPACT_ATOMS: atom_id res chain seq x y z
N MET A 1 18.66 24.04 17.21
CA MET A 1 18.48 22.59 17.13
C MET A 1 19.09 22.14 15.82
N SER A 2 20.09 21.27 15.87
CA SER A 2 20.74 20.77 14.64
C SER A 2 19.80 19.83 13.86
N PRO A 3 20.02 19.61 12.56
CA PRO A 3 19.27 18.60 11.79
C PRO A 3 19.27 17.21 12.45
N GLN A 4 20.39 16.80 13.04
CA GLN A 4 20.52 15.50 13.70
C GLN A 4 19.70 15.41 14.99
N GLU A 5 19.70 16.47 15.81
CA GLU A 5 18.87 16.55 17.01
C GLU A 5 17.38 16.48 16.65
N TRP A 6 16.97 17.18 15.59
CA TRP A 6 15.60 17.16 15.11
C TRP A 6 15.17 15.76 14.62
N LEU A 7 16.03 15.07 13.87
CA LEU A 7 15.80 13.69 13.43
C LEU A 7 15.66 12.72 14.62
N ASN A 8 16.45 12.90 15.68
CA ASN A 8 16.36 12.07 16.89
C ASN A 8 15.03 12.27 17.63
N VAL A 9 14.53 13.51 17.71
CA VAL A 9 13.20 13.82 18.25
C VAL A 9 12.11 13.21 17.38
N LEU A 10 12.24 13.29 16.06
CA LEU A 10 11.29 12.68 15.13
C LEU A 10 11.23 11.15 15.31
N LYS A 11 12.38 10.48 15.44
CA LYS A 11 12.46 9.03 15.67
C LYS A 11 11.74 8.64 16.96
N SER A 12 12.19 9.19 18.08
CA SER A 12 11.74 8.78 19.43
C SER A 12 10.29 9.19 19.71
N ALA A 13 9.96 10.48 19.58
CA ALA A 13 8.66 11.00 19.99
C ALA A 13 7.55 10.70 18.98
N TYR A 14 7.86 10.64 17.67
CA TYR A 14 6.85 10.49 16.63
C TYR A 14 6.82 9.09 16.04
N LEU A 15 7.91 8.61 15.45
CA LEU A 15 7.91 7.33 14.74
C LEU A 15 7.74 6.14 15.70
N GLN A 16 8.43 6.15 16.84
CA GLN A 16 8.40 5.05 17.81
C GLN A 16 7.19 5.11 18.75
N GLU A 17 6.68 6.30 19.05
CA GLU A 17 5.58 6.48 20.01
C GLU A 17 4.28 6.95 19.35
N PHE A 18 4.17 8.24 19.01
CA PHE A 18 2.90 8.86 18.68
C PHE A 18 2.22 8.25 17.43
N ILE A 19 2.95 8.14 16.31
CA ILE A 19 2.40 7.66 15.04
C ILE A 19 2.16 6.15 15.10
N ARG A 20 3.08 5.39 15.69
CA ARG A 20 2.95 3.92 15.85
C ARG A 20 1.67 3.55 16.63
N ARG A 21 1.27 4.40 17.59
CA ARG A 21 0.03 4.27 18.38
C ARG A 21 -1.24 4.82 17.69
N GLY A 22 -1.15 5.20 16.41
CA GLY A 22 -2.29 5.65 15.60
C GLY A 22 -2.44 7.17 15.48
N GLY A 23 -1.49 7.95 15.98
CA GLY A 23 -1.46 9.40 15.79
C GLY A 23 -1.11 9.80 14.35
N SER A 24 -1.47 11.03 13.99
CA SER A 24 -1.06 11.67 12.73
C SER A 24 -0.54 13.07 13.00
N ALA A 25 0.56 13.45 12.34
CA ALA A 25 1.19 14.74 12.53
C ALA A 25 1.80 15.26 11.23
N VAL A 26 1.78 16.58 11.07
CA VAL A 26 2.54 17.30 10.03
C VAL A 26 3.69 18.04 10.71
N LYS A 27 4.88 17.93 10.14
CA LYS A 27 6.09 18.58 10.66
C LYS A 27 6.78 19.38 9.56
N PHE A 28 7.27 20.55 9.95
CA PHE A 28 8.05 21.43 9.09
C PHE A 28 9.47 21.48 9.64
N ALA A 29 10.44 21.14 8.79
CA ALA A 29 11.85 21.38 9.06
C ALA A 29 12.26 22.67 8.34
N VAL A 30 12.73 23.66 9.09
CA VAL A 30 13.28 24.90 8.56
C VAL A 30 14.77 24.86 8.82
N VAL A 31 15.57 24.95 7.77
CA VAL A 31 17.03 24.87 7.83
C VAL A 31 17.64 26.17 7.29
N GLU A 32 18.82 26.53 7.79
CA GLU A 32 19.53 27.74 7.37
C GLU A 32 20.21 27.54 6.00
N GLU A 33 20.78 26.35 5.77
CA GLU A 33 21.47 26.03 4.53
C GLU A 33 20.63 25.12 3.64
N ALA A 34 20.58 25.44 2.33
CA ALA A 34 19.81 24.66 1.36
C ALA A 34 20.27 23.19 1.25
N GLN A 35 21.54 22.89 1.56
CA GLN A 35 22.07 21.53 1.55
C GLN A 35 21.47 20.66 2.65
N ASP A 36 21.11 21.25 3.79
CA ASP A 36 20.55 20.53 4.94
C ASP A 36 19.12 20.03 4.66
N VAL A 37 18.40 20.64 3.72
CA VAL A 37 17.06 20.18 3.31
C VAL A 37 17.13 18.73 2.83
N LYS A 38 18.10 18.43 1.95
CA LYS A 38 18.29 17.08 1.41
C LYS A 38 18.70 16.10 2.51
N THR A 39 19.61 16.52 3.39
CA THR A 39 20.06 15.72 4.53
C THR A 39 18.89 15.34 5.45
N VAL A 40 18.01 16.30 5.76
CA VAL A 40 16.82 16.04 6.57
C VAL A 40 15.86 15.10 5.84
N CYS A 41 15.51 15.34 4.57
CA CYS A 41 14.59 14.48 3.83
C CYS A 41 15.11 13.04 3.70
N ILE A 42 16.40 12.85 3.40
CA ILE A 42 17.05 11.54 3.35
C ILE A 42 17.03 10.89 4.73
N GLY A 43 17.36 11.64 5.79
CA GLY A 43 17.35 11.17 7.17
C GLY A 43 15.97 10.70 7.62
N VAL A 44 14.91 11.48 7.38
CA VAL A 44 13.53 11.09 7.67
C VAL A 44 13.16 9.82 6.92
N GLY A 45 13.49 9.74 5.63
CA GLY A 45 13.20 8.57 4.82
C GLY A 45 13.92 7.31 5.32
N ALA A 46 15.19 7.43 5.73
CA ALA A 46 15.97 6.32 6.27
C ALA A 46 15.40 5.83 7.61
N LEU A 47 15.13 6.75 8.55
CA LEU A 47 14.54 6.44 9.84
C LEU A 47 13.16 5.78 9.71
N SER A 48 12.33 6.29 8.80
CA SER A 48 10.99 5.75 8.57
C SER A 48 11.05 4.32 8.04
N ARG A 49 11.97 4.01 7.11
CA ARG A 49 12.19 2.65 6.61
C ARG A 49 12.73 1.71 7.68
N GLU A 50 13.70 2.15 8.49
CA GLU A 50 14.24 1.38 9.62
C GLU A 50 13.13 0.98 10.61
N GLU A 51 12.19 1.90 10.87
CA GLU A 51 11.07 1.70 11.77
C GLU A 51 9.90 0.90 11.13
N GLY A 52 10.00 0.54 9.85
CA GLY A 52 9.01 -0.27 9.12
C GLY A 52 7.84 0.51 8.51
N PHE A 53 7.92 1.83 8.41
CA PHE A 53 6.90 2.66 7.76
C PHE A 53 6.98 2.57 6.23
N VAL A 54 5.82 2.65 5.57
CA VAL A 54 5.78 2.91 4.13
C VAL A 54 6.21 4.36 3.91
N THR A 55 7.33 4.53 3.22
CA THR A 55 7.99 5.83 3.05
C THR A 55 7.81 6.31 1.62
N ILE A 56 7.35 7.55 1.47
CA ILE A 56 7.10 8.19 0.18
C ILE A 56 7.77 9.57 0.18
N HIS A 57 8.32 9.97 -0.97
CA HIS A 57 8.93 11.28 -1.17
C HIS A 57 8.34 11.99 -2.38
N ALA A 58 7.78 13.18 -2.21
CA ALA A 58 7.20 13.96 -3.30
C ALA A 58 7.92 15.30 -3.44
N ASP A 59 8.82 15.42 -4.42
CA ASP A 59 9.53 16.68 -4.67
C ASP A 59 8.57 17.75 -5.22
N SER A 60 8.39 18.82 -4.46
CA SER A 60 7.52 19.96 -4.82
C SER A 60 7.98 20.74 -6.05
N HIS A 61 9.23 20.59 -6.52
CA HIS A 61 9.70 21.18 -7.78
C HIS A 61 9.09 20.50 -9.00
N CYS A 62 8.92 19.18 -8.95
CA CYS A 62 8.41 18.38 -10.07
C CYS A 62 6.94 18.02 -9.89
N THR A 63 6.46 17.95 -8.65
CA THR A 63 5.09 17.57 -8.30
C THR A 63 4.34 18.79 -7.77
N LYS A 64 3.19 19.10 -8.37
CA LYS A 64 2.26 20.10 -7.83
C LYS A 64 1.55 19.55 -6.60
N VAL A 65 2.24 19.48 -5.47
CA VAL A 65 1.79 18.88 -4.19
C VAL A 65 0.51 19.54 -3.62
N GLN A 66 0.23 20.78 -4.01
CA GLN A 66 -1.02 21.48 -3.69
C GLN A 66 -2.24 20.88 -4.40
N LEU A 67 -2.05 20.08 -5.45
CA LEU A 67 -3.10 19.36 -6.15
C LEU A 67 -3.15 17.92 -5.66
N ILE A 68 -4.15 17.62 -4.84
CA ILE A 68 -4.27 16.34 -4.11
C ILE A 68 -4.23 15.11 -5.02
N ASP A 69 -4.77 15.20 -6.24
CA ASP A 69 -4.75 14.10 -7.19
C ASP A 69 -3.35 13.85 -7.77
N LEU A 70 -2.55 14.90 -7.94
CA LEU A 70 -1.16 14.79 -8.39
C LEU A 70 -0.26 14.28 -7.27
N LEU A 71 -0.49 14.74 -6.03
CA LEU A 71 0.20 14.19 -4.86
C LEU A 71 -0.09 12.70 -4.71
N TYR A 72 -1.36 12.28 -4.76
CA TYR A 72 -1.71 10.87 -4.68
C TYR A 72 -1.08 10.04 -5.81
N LYS A 73 -1.10 10.53 -7.06
CA LYS A 73 -0.46 9.83 -8.18
C LYS A 73 1.03 9.63 -7.94
N GLU A 74 1.70 10.63 -7.39
CA GLU A 74 3.12 10.53 -7.05
C GLU A 74 3.36 9.51 -5.93
N MET A 75 2.53 9.54 -4.89
CA MET A 75 2.54 8.53 -3.83
C MET A 75 2.36 7.11 -4.40
N ALA A 76 1.35 6.92 -5.25
CA ALA A 76 0.97 5.63 -5.79
C ALA A 76 2.01 5.00 -6.73
N ARG A 77 2.87 5.80 -7.36
CA ARG A 77 3.96 5.29 -8.21
C ARG A 77 5.08 4.64 -7.42
N GLN A 78 5.32 5.10 -6.20
CA GLN A 78 6.41 4.63 -5.35
C GLN A 78 6.05 3.37 -4.55
N ILE A 79 4.79 2.97 -4.59
CA ILE A 79 4.27 1.83 -3.83
C ILE A 79 4.44 0.55 -4.64
N ASP A 80 5.07 -0.43 -4.00
CA ASP A 80 5.07 -1.81 -4.48
C ASP A 80 3.74 -2.48 -4.10
N TRP A 81 2.74 -2.27 -4.95
CA TRP A 81 1.39 -2.79 -4.76
C TRP A 81 1.35 -4.32 -4.69
N ASP A 82 2.25 -4.99 -5.41
CA ASP A 82 2.30 -6.44 -5.41
C ASP A 82 2.88 -6.97 -4.09
N ALA A 83 3.97 -6.36 -3.59
CA ALA A 83 4.53 -6.72 -2.30
C ALA A 83 3.52 -6.50 -1.16
N LEU A 84 2.81 -5.37 -1.16
CA LEU A 84 1.76 -5.11 -0.16
C LEU A 84 0.59 -6.11 -0.25
N ALA A 85 0.15 -6.44 -1.47
CA ALA A 85 -0.89 -7.45 -1.65
C ALA A 85 -0.44 -8.84 -1.16
N PHE A 86 0.80 -9.23 -1.46
CA PHE A 86 1.35 -10.52 -1.01
C PHE A 86 1.54 -10.57 0.52
N GLU A 87 1.97 -9.48 1.14
CA GLU A 87 1.99 -9.36 2.61
C GLU A 87 0.60 -9.56 3.22
N TYR A 88 -0.45 -9.02 2.60
CA TYR A 88 -1.83 -9.23 3.05
C TYR A 88 -2.25 -10.69 2.94
N VAL A 89 -1.98 -11.34 1.80
CA VAL A 89 -2.26 -12.76 1.61
C VAL A 89 -1.57 -13.59 2.69
N LYS A 90 -0.27 -13.34 2.96
CA LYS A 90 0.44 -14.02 4.06
C LYS A 90 -0.17 -13.75 5.42
N LYS A 91 -0.68 -12.54 5.67
CA LYS A 91 -1.39 -12.21 6.91
C LYS A 91 -2.68 -13.04 7.02
N LEU A 92 -3.48 -13.09 5.96
CA LEU A 92 -4.74 -13.82 5.90
C LEU A 92 -4.55 -15.31 6.19
N PHE A 93 -3.58 -15.95 5.53
CA PHE A 93 -3.26 -17.36 5.79
C PHE A 93 -2.84 -17.60 7.24
N ARG A 94 -2.04 -16.71 7.84
CA ARG A 94 -1.65 -16.80 9.26
C ARG A 94 -2.85 -16.66 10.20
N GLU A 95 -3.77 -15.75 9.94
CA GLU A 95 -4.98 -15.55 10.75
C GLU A 95 -5.90 -16.76 10.71
N HIS A 96 -6.01 -17.43 9.56
CA HIS A 96 -6.80 -18.65 9.39
C HIS A 96 -6.04 -19.94 9.74
N GLN A 97 -4.79 -19.84 10.22
CA GLN A 97 -3.91 -20.97 10.58
C GLN A 97 -3.58 -21.90 9.40
N TRP A 98 -3.58 -21.38 8.18
CA TRP A 98 -3.20 -22.11 6.97
C TRP A 98 -1.74 -21.84 6.61
N LYS A 99 -1.12 -22.80 5.94
CA LYS A 99 0.26 -22.74 5.49
C LYS A 99 0.34 -21.98 4.17
N ILE A 100 1.37 -21.16 4.02
CA ILE A 100 1.67 -20.41 2.80
C ILE A 100 3.19 -20.49 2.54
N PRO A 101 3.64 -20.63 1.28
CA PRO A 101 5.04 -20.52 0.94
C PRO A 101 5.63 -19.15 1.34
N GLU A 102 6.90 -19.13 1.74
CA GLU A 102 7.59 -17.88 2.11
C GLU A 102 7.88 -17.00 0.89
N ARG A 103 8.18 -17.65 -0.24
CA ARG A 103 8.51 -17.00 -1.51
C ARG A 103 7.26 -16.81 -2.36
N ARG A 104 7.16 -15.62 -2.96
CA ARG A 104 6.02 -15.23 -3.79
C ARG A 104 5.92 -16.08 -5.06
N GLU A 105 7.05 -16.45 -5.65
CA GLU A 105 7.11 -17.22 -6.89
C GLU A 105 6.60 -18.65 -6.72
N GLU A 106 6.69 -19.17 -5.49
CA GLU A 106 6.21 -20.49 -5.11
C GLU A 106 4.72 -20.46 -4.72
N CYS A 107 4.13 -19.27 -4.57
CA CYS A 107 2.77 -19.10 -4.08
C CYS A 107 1.77 -19.10 -5.23
N CYS A 108 1.26 -20.29 -5.57
CA CYS A 108 0.17 -20.45 -6.53
C CYS A 108 -0.93 -21.39 -6.00
N TRP A 109 -2.13 -21.35 -6.59
CA TRP A 109 -3.27 -22.16 -6.15
C TRP A 109 -2.95 -23.65 -5.94
N SER A 110 -2.26 -24.28 -6.90
CA SER A 110 -1.89 -25.70 -6.84
C SER A 110 -0.92 -26.00 -5.69
N SER A 111 0.08 -25.14 -5.48
CA SER A 111 1.04 -25.26 -4.38
C SER A 111 0.35 -25.11 -3.01
N LEU A 112 -0.59 -24.17 -2.89
CA LEU A 112 -1.32 -23.90 -1.67
C LEU A 112 -2.26 -25.05 -1.33
N ALA A 113 -2.99 -25.56 -2.31
CA ALA A 113 -3.89 -26.69 -2.17
C ALA A 113 -3.13 -27.94 -1.70
N SER A 114 -1.98 -28.21 -2.33
CA SER A 114 -1.08 -29.31 -1.94
C SER A 114 -0.55 -29.13 -0.51
N LEU A 115 -0.11 -27.92 -0.15
CA LEU A 115 0.47 -27.62 1.17
C LEU A 115 -0.54 -27.72 2.32
N ASN A 116 -1.81 -27.44 2.05
CA ASN A 116 -2.90 -27.47 3.02
C ASN A 116 -3.79 -28.72 2.90
N CYS A 117 -3.41 -29.69 2.07
CA CYS A 117 -4.09 -30.96 1.88
C CYS A 117 -5.58 -30.80 1.49
N CYS A 118 -5.90 -29.84 0.62
CA CYS A 118 -7.24 -29.63 0.07
C CYS A 118 -7.21 -29.59 -1.46
N ASP A 119 -8.37 -29.60 -2.11
CA ASP A 119 -8.46 -29.35 -3.54
C ASP A 119 -8.38 -27.85 -3.88
N GLU A 120 -7.98 -27.51 -5.11
CA GLU A 120 -7.85 -26.12 -5.55
C GLU A 120 -9.18 -25.36 -5.52
N ALA A 121 -10.31 -26.01 -5.83
CA ALA A 121 -11.61 -25.35 -5.83
C ALA A 121 -12.08 -25.00 -4.41
N ALA A 122 -11.78 -25.85 -3.42
CA ALA A 122 -11.95 -25.52 -2.01
C ALA A 122 -11.05 -24.36 -1.59
N MET A 123 -9.75 -24.40 -1.93
CA MET A 123 -8.80 -23.31 -1.65
C MET A 123 -9.28 -21.97 -2.21
N HIS A 124 -9.70 -21.94 -3.48
CA HIS A 124 -10.26 -20.75 -4.12
C HIS A 124 -11.48 -20.20 -3.38
N ARG A 125 -12.43 -21.07 -3.01
CA ARG A 125 -13.65 -20.66 -2.29
C ARG A 125 -13.31 -20.08 -0.92
N GLU A 126 -12.44 -20.72 -0.16
CA GLU A 126 -12.05 -20.26 1.17
C GLU A 126 -11.33 -18.90 1.11
N VAL A 127 -10.30 -18.78 0.27
CA VAL A 127 -9.55 -17.52 0.14
C VAL A 127 -10.46 -16.38 -0.32
N ASN A 128 -11.35 -16.62 -1.29
CA ASN A 128 -12.31 -15.60 -1.72
C ASN A 128 -13.27 -15.21 -0.59
N ALA A 129 -13.78 -16.17 0.18
CA ALA A 129 -14.65 -15.87 1.33
C ALA A 129 -13.92 -15.04 2.39
N TRP A 130 -12.64 -15.32 2.66
CA TRP A 130 -11.85 -14.54 3.62
C TRP A 130 -11.55 -13.13 3.10
N LEU A 131 -11.22 -12.97 1.81
CA LEU A 131 -11.02 -11.67 1.18
C LEU A 131 -12.30 -10.83 1.18
N GLU A 132 -13.45 -11.44 0.88
CA GLU A 132 -14.75 -10.78 0.96
C GLU A 132 -15.08 -10.37 2.41
N GLY A 133 -14.93 -11.28 3.37
CA GLY A 133 -15.20 -11.01 4.77
C GLY A 133 -14.31 -9.93 5.37
N SER A 134 -13.04 -9.89 5.00
CA SER A 134 -12.05 -8.97 5.58
C SER A 134 -11.95 -7.63 4.84
N LEU A 135 -11.97 -7.61 3.51
CA LEU A 135 -11.76 -6.39 2.72
C LEU A 135 -13.05 -5.82 2.18
N PHE A 136 -13.96 -6.63 1.66
CA PHE A 136 -15.18 -6.10 1.06
C PHE A 136 -16.09 -5.43 2.09
N GLN A 137 -15.94 -5.74 3.38
CA GLN A 137 -16.71 -5.10 4.45
C GLN A 137 -15.95 -3.99 5.19
N ASP A 138 -14.72 -3.65 4.77
CA ASP A 138 -13.92 -2.63 5.44
C ASP A 138 -14.22 -1.21 4.94
N PHE A 139 -15.25 -0.59 5.52
CA PHE A 139 -15.74 0.73 5.10
C PHE A 139 -14.81 1.90 5.44
N HIS A 140 -13.65 1.67 6.07
CA HIS A 140 -12.61 2.69 6.19
C HIS A 140 -11.87 2.94 4.87
N MET A 141 -12.07 2.07 3.87
CA MET A 141 -11.57 2.22 2.51
C MET A 141 -12.69 2.50 1.51
N SER A 142 -12.38 3.25 0.45
CA SER A 142 -13.31 3.46 -0.65
C SER A 142 -13.65 2.13 -1.32
N ARG A 143 -14.87 2.03 -1.88
CA ARG A 143 -15.34 0.79 -2.52
C ARG A 143 -14.41 0.34 -3.66
N GLU A 144 -13.99 1.25 -4.52
CA GLU A 144 -13.09 0.91 -5.64
C GLU A 144 -11.71 0.47 -5.14
N PHE A 145 -11.20 1.08 -4.07
CA PHE A 145 -9.93 0.67 -3.47
C PHE A 145 -10.01 -0.75 -2.90
N ARG A 146 -11.10 -1.10 -2.19
CA ARG A 146 -11.33 -2.46 -1.69
C ARG A 146 -11.35 -3.49 -2.81
N LEU A 147 -12.11 -3.21 -3.86
CA LEU A 147 -12.20 -4.10 -5.03
C LEU A 147 -10.82 -4.28 -5.68
N ALA A 148 -10.06 -3.19 -5.84
CA ALA A 148 -8.70 -3.25 -6.34
C ALA A 148 -7.80 -4.13 -5.47
N MET A 149 -7.82 -3.97 -4.14
CA MET A 149 -6.98 -4.77 -3.24
C MET A 149 -7.35 -6.25 -3.26
N ILE A 150 -8.65 -6.60 -3.29
CA ILE A 150 -9.10 -7.99 -3.42
C ILE A 150 -8.52 -8.62 -4.68
N GLN A 151 -8.67 -7.95 -5.83
CA GLN A 151 -8.17 -8.46 -7.11
C GLN A 151 -6.63 -8.55 -7.13
N LEU A 152 -5.93 -7.58 -6.55
CA LEU A 152 -4.47 -7.65 -6.43
C LEU A 152 -4.01 -8.81 -5.53
N CYS A 153 -4.76 -9.13 -4.46
CA CYS A 153 -4.47 -10.28 -3.60
C CYS A 153 -4.69 -11.60 -4.34
N VAL A 154 -5.81 -11.75 -5.06
CA VAL A 154 -6.09 -12.93 -5.89
C VAL A 154 -5.00 -13.12 -6.95
N ALA A 155 -4.56 -12.03 -7.59
CA ALA A 155 -3.49 -12.07 -8.59
C ALA A 155 -2.12 -12.51 -8.02
N GLN A 156 -1.91 -12.48 -6.69
CA GLN A 156 -0.69 -13.04 -6.08
C GLN A 156 -0.68 -14.57 -6.04
N LEU A 157 -1.83 -15.21 -6.26
CA LEU A 157 -2.01 -16.65 -6.18
C LEU A 157 -2.14 -17.31 -7.57
N GLU A 158 -2.20 -16.48 -8.61
CA GLU A 158 -2.16 -16.91 -10.00
C GLU A 158 -0.75 -17.38 -10.40
N LEU A 159 -0.67 -18.17 -11.48
CA LEU A 159 0.61 -18.66 -11.98
C LEU A 159 1.48 -17.48 -12.47
N PRO A 160 2.77 -17.40 -12.06
CA PRO A 160 3.66 -16.30 -12.44
C PRO A 160 3.83 -16.10 -13.95
N GLU A 161 3.67 -17.17 -14.73
CA GLU A 161 3.84 -17.17 -16.19
C GLU A 161 2.67 -16.51 -16.94
N SER A 162 1.56 -16.23 -16.27
CA SER A 162 0.36 -15.63 -16.86
C SER A 162 -0.14 -14.45 -16.04
N PRO A 163 0.57 -13.31 -16.06
CA PRO A 163 0.17 -12.13 -15.29
C PRO A 163 -1.19 -11.62 -15.77
N SER A 164 -2.14 -11.51 -14.84
CA SER A 164 -3.49 -11.01 -15.13
C SER A 164 -3.45 -9.59 -15.70
N GLN A 165 -4.10 -9.41 -16.85
CA GLN A 165 -4.34 -8.09 -17.45
C GLN A 165 -5.09 -7.17 -16.49
N GLU A 166 -5.94 -7.73 -15.62
CA GLU A 166 -6.72 -6.99 -14.63
C GLU A 166 -5.82 -6.41 -13.55
N SER A 167 -4.86 -7.19 -13.03
CA SER A 167 -3.85 -6.71 -12.08
C SER A 167 -3.02 -5.56 -12.66
N ALA A 168 -2.61 -5.68 -13.93
CA ALA A 168 -1.91 -4.61 -14.63
C ALA A 168 -2.77 -3.34 -14.79
N ALA A 169 -4.06 -3.50 -15.14
CA ALA A 169 -5.01 -2.40 -15.26
C ALA A 169 -5.25 -1.69 -13.91
N ILE A 170 -5.39 -2.45 -12.83
CA ILE A 170 -5.57 -1.92 -11.47
C ILE A 170 -4.34 -1.12 -11.04
N LYS A 171 -3.13 -1.67 -11.21
CA LYS A 171 -1.89 -0.95 -10.87
C LYS A 171 -1.72 0.33 -11.68
N ALA A 172 -2.07 0.31 -12.97
CA ALA A 172 -2.09 1.50 -13.80
C ALA A 172 -3.10 2.54 -13.25
N TRP A 173 -4.30 2.12 -12.89
CA TRP A 173 -5.32 3.00 -12.31
C TRP A 173 -4.92 3.58 -10.96
N LEU A 174 -4.35 2.78 -10.05
CA LEU A 174 -3.84 3.25 -8.76
C LEU A 174 -2.80 4.36 -8.96
N ARG A 175 -1.95 4.24 -9.98
CA ARG A 175 -0.97 5.26 -10.40
C ARG A 175 -1.57 6.45 -11.15
N GLY A 176 -2.89 6.47 -11.34
CA GLY A 176 -3.67 7.47 -12.06
C GLY A 176 -3.50 7.42 -13.59
N GLU A 177 -3.02 6.31 -14.14
CA GLU A 177 -2.91 6.08 -15.57
C GLU A 177 -4.22 5.53 -16.15
N LEU A 178 -4.55 5.96 -17.37
CA LEU A 178 -5.85 5.70 -18.01
C LEU A 178 -5.72 4.77 -19.21
N LYS A 179 -5.10 3.61 -19.01
CA LYS A 179 -4.80 2.70 -20.10
C LYS A 179 -5.93 1.72 -20.41
N GLN A 180 -6.72 1.29 -19.41
CA GLN A 180 -7.60 0.12 -19.56
C GLN A 180 -8.93 0.21 -18.79
N MET A 181 -9.65 1.34 -18.91
CA MET A 181 -10.93 1.54 -18.21
C MET A 181 -12.00 0.48 -18.53
N ALA A 182 -11.98 -0.11 -19.72
CA ALA A 182 -12.92 -1.17 -20.08
C ALA A 182 -12.75 -2.44 -19.22
N ILE A 183 -11.51 -2.77 -18.85
CA ILE A 183 -11.20 -3.91 -17.95
C ILE A 183 -11.63 -3.57 -16.53
N LEU A 184 -11.32 -2.37 -16.05
CA LEU A 184 -11.69 -1.93 -14.70
C LEU A 184 -13.20 -1.92 -14.45
N LYS A 185 -13.99 -1.54 -15.46
CA LYS A 185 -15.45 -1.57 -15.34
C LYS A 185 -16.01 -2.99 -15.10
N LYS A 186 -15.34 -4.03 -15.60
CA LYS A 186 -15.74 -5.44 -15.36
C LYS A 186 -15.57 -5.82 -13.89
N ILE A 187 -14.58 -5.24 -13.21
CA ILE A 187 -14.34 -5.40 -11.77
C ILE A 187 -14.96 -4.27 -10.93
N LEU A 188 -15.94 -3.56 -11.50
CA LEU A 188 -16.75 -2.53 -10.82
C LEU A 188 -15.98 -1.29 -10.34
N ILE A 189 -14.85 -0.98 -10.99
CA ILE A 189 -14.12 0.29 -10.86
C ILE A 189 -14.48 1.16 -12.08
N PHE A 190 -15.17 2.26 -11.82
CA PHE A 190 -15.77 3.11 -12.86
C PHE A 190 -15.11 4.47 -12.96
N GLU A 191 -14.53 4.96 -11.87
CA GLU A 191 -13.98 6.30 -11.81
C GLU A 191 -12.47 6.32 -12.04
N LYS A 192 -12.03 7.44 -12.60
CA LYS A 192 -10.61 7.77 -12.73
C LYS A 192 -10.13 8.36 -11.42
N VAL A 193 -8.84 8.29 -11.16
CA VAL A 193 -8.23 9.06 -10.07
C VAL A 193 -8.27 10.55 -10.41
N THR A 194 -9.07 11.31 -9.68
CA THR A 194 -9.24 12.76 -9.84
C THR A 194 -9.22 13.46 -8.49
N ARG A 195 -9.41 14.79 -8.50
CA ARG A 195 -9.46 15.59 -7.26
C ARG A 195 -10.61 15.20 -6.34
N SER A 196 -11.71 14.65 -6.86
CA SER A 196 -12.87 14.29 -6.05
C SER A 196 -12.63 13.06 -5.18
N ASN A 197 -11.84 12.09 -5.65
CA ASN A 197 -11.64 10.80 -4.96
C ASN A 197 -10.22 10.57 -4.44
N ALA A 198 -9.22 11.36 -4.86
CA ALA A 198 -7.84 11.17 -4.44
C ALA A 198 -7.66 11.22 -2.90
N ARG A 199 -8.44 12.05 -2.20
CA ARG A 199 -8.39 12.10 -0.73
C ARG A 199 -8.82 10.78 -0.10
N ASP A 200 -9.91 10.20 -0.60
CA ASP A 200 -10.42 8.92 -0.12
C ASP A 200 -9.44 7.79 -0.42
N LEU A 201 -8.74 7.85 -1.56
CA LEU A 201 -7.69 6.89 -1.90
C LEU A 201 -6.47 7.02 -1.00
N ILE A 202 -6.06 8.23 -0.60
CA ILE A 202 -4.99 8.45 0.39
C ILE A 202 -5.38 7.86 1.75
N ILE A 203 -6.62 8.13 2.20
CA ILE A 203 -7.14 7.57 3.46
C ILE A 203 -7.19 6.04 3.40
N SER A 204 -7.69 5.49 2.28
CA SER A 204 -7.77 4.05 2.06
C SER A 204 -6.39 3.39 2.08
N LEU A 205 -5.40 4.04 1.45
CA LEU A 205 -4.03 3.58 1.45
C LEU A 205 -3.41 3.63 2.86
N ALA A 206 -3.61 4.72 3.61
CA ALA A 206 -3.14 4.81 4.99
C ALA A 206 -3.73 3.70 5.87
N HIS A 207 -5.04 3.46 5.74
CA HIS A 207 -5.72 2.36 6.42
C HIS A 207 -5.19 0.98 5.99
N TRP A 208 -5.00 0.76 4.70
CA TRP A 208 -4.42 -0.47 4.15
C TRP A 208 -3.04 -0.77 4.73
N THR A 209 -2.15 0.23 4.85
CA THR A 209 -0.83 0.01 5.47
C THR A 209 -0.93 -0.42 6.94
N ARG A 210 -1.88 0.13 7.69
CA ARG A 210 -2.15 -0.28 9.07
C ARG A 210 -2.74 -1.68 9.14
N LEU A 211 -3.63 -2.03 8.19
CA LEU A 211 -4.22 -3.35 8.09
C LEU A 211 -3.15 -4.42 7.86
N LEU A 212 -2.07 -4.11 7.14
CA LEU A 212 -0.90 -4.98 6.96
C LEU A 212 -0.02 -5.15 8.21
N GLY A 213 -0.36 -4.48 9.32
CA GLY A 213 0.45 -4.48 10.54
C GLY A 213 1.66 -3.54 10.47
N LYS A 214 1.78 -2.71 9.42
CA LYS A 214 2.83 -1.68 9.38
C LYS A 214 2.47 -0.54 10.34
N PRO A 215 3.45 0.20 10.88
CA PRO A 215 3.19 1.28 11.83
C PRO A 215 2.37 2.44 11.23
N GLY A 216 2.51 2.67 9.92
CA GLY A 216 1.79 3.68 9.16
C GLY A 216 2.57 4.09 7.92
N MET A 217 2.34 5.33 7.49
CA MET A 217 3.00 5.94 6.33
C MET A 217 3.72 7.23 6.72
N VAL A 218 4.83 7.50 6.05
CA VAL A 218 5.53 8.78 6.12
C VAL A 218 5.67 9.36 4.71
N LEU A 219 5.14 10.57 4.53
CA LEU A 219 5.28 11.37 3.33
C LEU A 219 6.23 12.53 3.62
N THR A 220 7.29 12.63 2.83
CA THR A 220 8.19 13.80 2.80
C THR A 220 7.92 14.61 1.54
N ILE A 221 7.95 15.94 1.64
CA ILE A 221 7.73 16.89 0.54
C ILE A 221 8.93 17.84 0.46
#